data_AF-A0A524Q7B0-F1
#
_entry.id   AF-A0A524Q7B0-F1
#
_cell.length_a   1.000
_cell.length_b   1.000
_cell.length_c   1.000
_cell.angle_alpha   90.00
_cell.angle_beta   90.00
_cell.angle_gamma   90.00
#
_symmetry.space_group_name_H-M   'P 1'
#
loop_
_entity.id
_entity.type
_entity.pdbx_description
1 polymer ?
#
loop_
_entity_poly.entity_id
_entity_poly.type
_entity_poly.pdbx_seq_one_letter_code
_entity_poly.pdbx_strand_id
1 'polypeptide(L)'
;MTFWQEWGGYILLILLGALIVAGVFVYRFLKKKLQKRMDDQQQMVNQNKVSTSIMVLEKRKDKIANANVPKSVIEQMPKIYKLKKMPIVKAKIGPQVMDLLCDEDVFDKLPVRKMVRVELAGIFIAAIKQGKK
;
A
#
# COMPACT_ATOMS: atom_id res chain seq x y z
N MET A 1 56.77 23.35 -17.73
CA MET A 1 55.44 22.72 -17.64
C MET A 1 55.17 22.48 -16.17
N THR A 2 54.07 23.03 -15.64
CA THR A 2 53.84 23.10 -14.20
C THR A 2 53.47 21.71 -13.67
N PHE A 3 54.20 21.22 -12.66
CA PHE A 3 53.95 19.98 -11.92
C PHE A 3 52.47 19.82 -11.50
N TRP A 4 51.77 20.94 -11.31
CA TRP A 4 50.34 21.03 -11.07
C TRP A 4 49.43 20.49 -12.20
N GLN A 5 49.87 20.47 -13.48
CA GLN A 5 49.07 19.96 -14.60
C GLN A 5 49.08 18.43 -14.72
N GLU A 6 50.20 17.76 -14.42
CA GLU A 6 50.25 16.30 -14.45
C GLU A 6 49.53 15.68 -13.25
N TRP A 7 49.74 16.22 -12.05
CA TRP A 7 49.11 15.69 -10.84
C TRP A 7 47.65 16.14 -10.70
N GLY A 8 47.30 17.34 -11.18
CA GLY A 8 45.94 17.88 -11.10
C GLY A 8 44.87 16.98 -11.75
N GLY A 9 45.21 16.30 -12.86
CA GLY A 9 44.32 15.32 -13.49
C GLY A 9 44.03 14.10 -12.61
N TYR A 10 45.06 13.57 -11.93
CA TYR A 10 44.91 12.44 -11.01
C TYR A 10 44.12 12.83 -9.75
N ILE A 11 44.37 14.00 -9.17
CA ILE A 11 43.58 14.50 -8.03
C ILE A 11 42.10 14.62 -8.41
N LEU A 12 41.78 15.17 -9.58
CA LEU A 12 40.39 15.34 -10.03
C LEU A 12 39.68 13.99 -10.23
N LEU A 13 40.37 13.00 -10.81
CA LEU A 13 39.83 11.65 -11.00
C LEU A 13 39.61 10.91 -9.67
N ILE A 14 40.53 11.06 -8.71
CA ILE A 14 40.38 10.49 -7.36
C ILE A 14 39.20 11.13 -6.63
N LEU A 15 39.06 12.46 -6.72
CA LEU A 15 37.96 13.17 -6.08
C LEU A 15 36.59 12.79 -6.69
N LEU A 16 36.53 12.65 -8.02
CA LEU A 16 35.33 12.21 -8.74
C LEU A 16 34.98 10.76 -8.40
N GLY A 17 35.97 9.88 -8.35
CA GLY A 17 35.80 8.48 -7.92
C GLY A 17 35.26 8.38 -6.50
N ALA A 18 35.81 9.16 -5.56
CA ALA A 18 35.34 9.20 -4.18
C ALA A 18 33.88 9.68 -4.06
N LEU A 19 33.48 10.68 -4.84
CA LEU A 19 32.10 11.18 -4.89
C LEU A 19 31.10 10.11 -5.39
N ILE A 20 31.46 9.38 -6.44
CA ILE A 20 30.62 8.31 -7.00
C ILE A 20 30.45 7.17 -5.98
N VAL A 21 31.55 6.74 -5.33
CA VAL A 21 31.51 5.69 -4.31
C VAL A 21 30.65 6.10 -3.10
N ALA A 22 30.77 7.35 -2.64
CA ALA A 22 29.93 7.89 -1.57
C ALA A 22 28.44 7.91 -1.94
N GLY A 23 28.11 8.36 -3.17
CA GLY A 23 26.74 8.38 -3.68
C GLY A 23 26.09 6.99 -3.74
N VAL A 24 26.84 5.99 -4.21
CA VAL A 24 26.37 4.59 -4.27
C VAL A 24 26.10 4.03 -2.87
N PHE A 25 27.00 4.30 -1.91
CA PHE A 25 26.84 3.86 -0.52
C PHE A 25 25.57 4.43 0.13
N VAL A 26 25.34 5.74 -0.03
CA VAL A 26 24.14 6.40 0.50
C VAL A 26 22.87 5.83 -0.13
N TYR A 27 22.84 5.67 -1.46
CA TYR A 27 21.68 5.11 -2.16
C TYR A 27 21.36 3.68 -1.70
N ARG A 28 22.38 2.82 -1.56
CA ARG A 28 22.21 1.44 -1.08
C ARG A 28 21.65 1.39 0.34
N PHE A 29 22.09 2.29 1.22
CA PHE A 29 21.63 2.35 2.60
C PHE A 29 20.19 2.85 2.68
N LEU A 30 19.84 3.90 1.93
CA LEU A 30 18.48 4.45 1.87
C LEU A 30 17.48 3.40 1.35
N LYS A 31 17.83 2.69 0.28
CA LYS A 31 16.99 1.64 -0.31
C LYS A 31 16.72 0.50 0.68
N LYS A 32 17.75 0.01 1.38
CA LYS A 32 17.59 -1.03 2.41
C LYS A 32 16.71 -0.57 3.58
N LYS A 33 16.82 0.70 3.98
CA LYS A 33 16.02 1.27 5.08
C LYS A 33 14.56 1.44 4.68
N LEU A 34 14.28 1.85 3.45
CA LEU A 34 12.91 1.94 2.92
C LEU A 34 12.26 0.56 2.80
N GLN A 35 12.98 -0.42 2.25
CA GLN A 35 12.46 -1.77 2.06
C GLN A 35 12.01 -2.41 3.40
N LYS A 36 12.86 -2.34 4.44
CA LYS A 36 12.50 -2.88 5.76
C LYS A 36 11.23 -2.25 6.35
N ARG A 37 11.07 -0.93 6.22
CA ARG A 37 9.87 -0.22 6.71
C ARG A 37 8.60 -0.70 6.02
N MET A 38 8.68 -0.97 4.73
CA MET A 38 7.55 -1.50 3.95
C MET A 38 7.25 -2.94 4.33
N ASP A 39 8.27 -3.78 4.46
CA ASP A 39 8.11 -5.20 4.80
C ASP A 39 7.52 -5.36 6.22
N ASP A 40 7.98 -4.59 7.20
CA ASP A 40 7.45 -4.62 8.58
C ASP A 40 5.98 -4.20 8.63
N GLN A 41 5.61 -3.15 7.87
CA GLN A 41 4.21 -2.75 7.74
C GLN A 41 3.37 -3.84 7.06
N GLN A 42 3.89 -4.44 5.99
CA GLN A 42 3.20 -5.49 5.26
C GLN A 42 2.98 -6.74 6.12
N GLN A 43 3.95 -7.09 6.98
CA GLN A 43 3.82 -8.22 7.91
C GLN A 43 2.73 -7.97 8.94
N MET A 44 2.66 -6.77 9.54
CA MET A 44 1.58 -6.46 10.50
C MET A 44 0.20 -6.43 9.83
N VAL A 45 0.11 -5.97 8.58
CA VAL A 45 -1.14 -6.02 7.80
C VAL A 45 -1.54 -7.47 7.50
N ASN A 46 -0.58 -8.32 7.13
CA ASN A 46 -0.83 -9.72 6.82
C ASN A 46 -1.26 -10.54 8.04
N GLN A 47 -0.70 -10.28 9.23
CA GLN A 47 -1.05 -10.99 10.47
C GLN A 47 -2.49 -10.73 10.91
N ASN A 48 -3.06 -9.57 10.57
CA ASN A 48 -4.43 -9.19 10.95
C ASN A 48 -5.48 -9.51 9.88
N LYS A 49 -5.13 -10.33 8.88
CA LYS A 49 -6.08 -10.76 7.84
C LYS A 49 -7.03 -11.80 8.39
N VAL A 50 -8.32 -11.45 8.45
CA VAL A 50 -9.39 -12.37 8.83
C VAL A 50 -10.16 -12.77 7.59
N SER A 51 -10.20 -14.08 7.29
CA SER A 51 -11.00 -14.59 6.18
C SER A 51 -12.46 -14.71 6.59
N THR A 52 -13.32 -13.91 5.98
CA THR A 52 -14.76 -13.87 6.28
C THR A 52 -15.59 -14.02 5.00
N SER A 53 -16.73 -14.69 5.11
CA SER A 53 -17.70 -14.74 4.01
C SER A 53 -18.59 -13.51 4.06
N ILE A 54 -18.61 -12.74 2.98
CA ILE A 54 -19.42 -11.54 2.86
C ILE A 54 -20.38 -11.65 1.67
N MET A 55 -21.56 -11.05 1.80
CA MET A 55 -22.48 -10.87 0.68
C MET A 55 -22.34 -9.45 0.15
N VAL A 56 -21.80 -9.32 -1.06
CA VAL A 56 -21.62 -8.02 -1.71
C VAL A 56 -22.98 -7.53 -2.19
N LEU A 57 -23.46 -6.42 -1.64
CA LEU A 57 -24.75 -5.83 -2.00
C LEU A 57 -24.57 -4.86 -3.17
N GLU A 58 -23.60 -3.96 -3.05
CA GLU A 58 -23.41 -2.85 -3.98
C GLU A 58 -21.92 -2.46 -4.06
N LYS A 59 -21.52 -1.92 -5.20
CA LYS A 59 -20.20 -1.35 -5.43
C LYS A 59 -20.34 0.10 -5.88
N ARG A 60 -19.62 1.01 -5.25
CA ARG A 60 -19.60 2.44 -5.61
C ARG A 60 -18.21 3.04 -5.45
N LYS A 61 -17.84 4.01 -6.27
CA LYS A 61 -16.61 4.80 -6.09
C LYS A 61 -16.98 6.15 -5.48
N ASP A 62 -16.68 6.34 -4.19
CA ASP A 62 -17.09 7.53 -3.44
C ASP A 62 -16.01 7.94 -2.42
N LYS A 63 -16.18 9.09 -1.77
CA LYS A 63 -15.30 9.57 -0.70
C LYS A 63 -15.53 8.76 0.58
N ILE A 64 -14.46 8.52 1.32
CA ILE A 64 -14.50 7.80 2.61
C ILE A 64 -15.43 8.50 3.62
N ALA A 65 -15.58 9.82 3.52
CA ALA A 65 -16.49 10.60 4.36
C ALA A 65 -17.98 10.19 4.22
N ASN A 66 -18.38 9.63 3.08
CA ASN A 66 -19.74 9.16 2.81
C ASN A 66 -19.91 7.65 3.05
N ALA A 67 -18.84 6.96 3.46
CA ALA A 67 -18.88 5.53 3.77
C ALA A 67 -19.28 5.31 5.22
N ASN A 68 -20.10 4.28 5.47
CA ASN A 68 -20.44 3.83 6.82
C ASN A 68 -19.28 2.99 7.40
N VAL A 69 -18.18 3.68 7.72
CA VAL A 69 -16.96 3.10 8.31
C VAL A 69 -16.67 3.72 9.69
N PRO A 70 -16.03 2.99 10.62
CA PRO A 70 -15.74 3.52 11.95
C PRO A 70 -14.83 4.75 11.89
N LYS A 71 -15.18 5.80 12.65
CA LYS A 71 -14.44 7.07 12.67
C LYS A 71 -12.96 6.89 13.04
N SER A 72 -12.65 5.95 13.91
CA SER A 72 -11.28 5.61 14.32
C SER A 72 -10.38 5.22 13.14
N VAL A 73 -10.94 4.60 12.10
CA VAL A 73 -10.16 4.23 10.89
C VAL A 73 -10.05 5.40 9.93
N ILE A 74 -11.10 6.21 9.79
CA ILE A 74 -11.07 7.44 8.99
C ILE A 74 -9.99 8.38 9.52
N GLU A 75 -9.86 8.52 10.83
CA GLU A 75 -8.88 9.39 11.48
C GLU A 75 -7.44 8.96 11.18
N GLN A 76 -7.16 7.65 11.24
CA GLN A 76 -5.85 7.07 10.95
C GLN A 76 -5.45 7.14 9.47
N MET A 77 -6.40 7.27 8.55
CA MET A 77 -6.10 7.35 7.12
C MET A 77 -5.39 8.66 6.74
N PRO A 78 -4.39 8.61 5.84
CA PRO A 78 -3.74 9.81 5.33
C PRO A 78 -4.75 10.72 4.63
N LYS A 79 -4.56 12.04 4.75
CA LYS A 79 -5.49 13.06 4.19
C LYS A 79 -5.78 12.85 2.69
N ILE A 80 -4.82 12.34 1.93
CA ILE A 80 -4.96 12.06 0.48
C ILE A 80 -6.10 11.08 0.19
N TYR A 81 -6.26 10.05 1.03
CA TYR A 81 -7.28 9.01 0.86
C TYR A 81 -8.68 9.50 1.23
N LYS A 82 -8.77 10.52 2.10
CA LYS A 82 -10.05 11.16 2.46
C LYS A 82 -10.61 12.01 1.32
N LEU A 83 -9.74 12.56 0.49
CA LEU A 83 -10.09 13.47 -0.61
C LEU A 83 -10.40 12.73 -1.90
N LYS A 84 -9.68 11.64 -2.18
CA LYS A 84 -9.85 10.83 -3.40
C LYS A 84 -11.12 9.98 -3.33
N LYS A 85 -11.76 9.74 -4.48
CA LYS A 85 -12.83 8.73 -4.61
C LYS A 85 -12.18 7.34 -4.52
N MET A 86 -12.58 6.56 -3.53
CA MET A 86 -12.06 5.23 -3.27
C MET A 86 -13.08 4.17 -3.67
N PRO A 87 -12.65 2.96 -4.06
CA PRO A 87 -13.55 1.85 -4.34
C PRO A 87 -14.16 1.34 -3.03
N ILE A 88 -15.48 1.53 -2.88
CA ILE A 88 -16.25 1.14 -1.71
C ILE A 88 -17.23 0.03 -2.09
N VAL A 89 -17.29 -1.00 -1.27
CA VAL A 89 -18.14 -2.17 -1.44
C VAL A 89 -19.05 -2.27 -0.23
N LYS A 90 -20.35 -2.07 -0.43
CA LYS A 90 -21.35 -2.31 0.62
C LYS A 90 -21.56 -3.81 0.72
N ALA A 91 -21.21 -4.39 1.86
CA ALA A 91 -21.30 -5.82 2.06
C ALA A 91 -21.99 -6.17 3.39
N LYS A 92 -22.74 -7.26 3.37
CA LYS A 92 -23.32 -7.87 4.56
C LYS A 92 -22.36 -8.92 5.10
N ILE A 93 -21.89 -8.71 6.32
CA ILE A 93 -21.05 -9.64 7.07
C ILE A 93 -21.91 -10.27 8.16
N GLY A 94 -22.33 -11.51 7.95
CA GLY A 94 -23.30 -12.18 8.84
C GLY A 94 -24.59 -11.35 8.95
N PRO A 95 -24.96 -10.82 10.13
CA PRO A 95 -26.15 -9.99 10.30
C PRO A 95 -25.96 -8.50 9.96
N GLN A 96 -24.73 -7.97 10.01
CA GLN A 96 -24.46 -6.54 9.90
C GLN A 96 -24.11 -6.11 8.46
N VAL A 97 -24.57 -4.92 8.05
CA VAL A 97 -24.23 -4.31 6.75
C VAL A 97 -23.21 -3.19 6.99
N MET A 98 -22.07 -3.26 6.31
CA MET A 98 -21.02 -2.25 6.41
C MET A 98 -20.45 -1.89 5.04
N ASP A 99 -19.88 -0.70 4.93
CA ASP A 99 -19.12 -0.31 3.75
C ASP A 99 -17.65 -0.72 3.95
N LEU A 100 -17.11 -1.47 2.99
CA LEU A 100 -15.73 -1.94 2.99
C LEU A 100 -14.95 -1.21 1.88
N LEU A 101 -13.68 -0.94 2.13
CA LEU A 101 -12.76 -0.37 1.15
C LEU A 101 -12.00 -1.48 0.43
N CYS A 102 -11.62 -1.28 -0.82
CA CYS A 102 -10.80 -2.23 -1.56
C CYS A 102 -9.93 -1.54 -2.60
N ASP A 103 -8.89 -2.22 -3.08
CA ASP A 103 -8.10 -1.78 -4.22
C ASP A 103 -8.89 -1.97 -5.53
N GLU A 104 -8.49 -1.23 -6.57
CA GLU A 104 -9.14 -1.29 -7.89
C GLU A 104 -9.13 -2.72 -8.47
N ASP A 105 -8.01 -3.44 -8.32
CA ASP A 105 -7.86 -4.82 -8.79
C ASP A 105 -8.85 -5.79 -8.13
N VAL A 106 -9.19 -5.55 -6.87
CA VAL A 106 -10.15 -6.35 -6.10
C VAL A 106 -11.57 -5.91 -6.42
N PHE A 107 -11.78 -4.60 -6.56
CA PHE A 107 -13.06 -4.00 -6.90
C PHE A 107 -13.63 -4.58 -8.18
N ASP A 108 -12.84 -4.74 -9.23
CA ASP A 108 -13.33 -5.26 -10.52
C ASP A 108 -13.67 -6.76 -10.45
N LYS A 109 -12.93 -7.54 -9.65
CA LYS A 109 -13.11 -9.00 -9.52
C LYS A 109 -14.28 -9.42 -8.62
N LEU A 110 -14.79 -8.53 -7.77
CA LEU A 110 -15.87 -8.88 -6.84
C LEU A 110 -17.21 -9.09 -7.60
N PRO A 111 -17.94 -10.18 -7.41
CA PRO A 111 -19.29 -10.29 -7.96
C PRO A 111 -20.31 -9.49 -7.11
N VAL A 112 -21.22 -8.76 -7.75
CA VAL A 112 -22.33 -8.07 -7.05
C VAL A 112 -23.46 -9.08 -6.78
N ARG A 113 -24.16 -8.95 -5.64
CA ARG A 113 -25.25 -9.84 -5.18
C ARG A 113 -24.87 -11.32 -5.02
N LYS A 114 -23.59 -11.61 -4.79
CA LYS A 114 -23.12 -12.98 -4.51
C LYS A 114 -22.37 -13.05 -3.18
N MET A 115 -22.40 -14.23 -2.58
CA MET A 115 -21.58 -14.57 -1.42
C MET A 115 -20.17 -14.91 -1.89
N VAL A 116 -19.17 -14.23 -1.33
CA VAL A 116 -17.75 -14.48 -1.61
C VAL A 116 -16.95 -14.47 -0.31
N ARG A 117 -15.98 -15.38 -0.23
CA ARG A 117 -14.99 -15.37 0.84
C ARG A 117 -13.91 -14.36 0.49
N VAL A 118 -13.61 -13.47 1.42
CA VAL A 118 -12.60 -12.45 1.26
C VAL A 118 -11.70 -12.40 2.50
N GLU A 119 -10.49 -11.91 2.33
CA GLU A 119 -9.61 -11.54 3.43
C GLU A 119 -9.83 -10.08 3.79
N LEU A 120 -10.26 -9.83 5.03
CA LEU A 120 -10.47 -8.51 5.57
C LEU A 120 -9.29 -8.13 6.46
N ALA A 121 -8.77 -6.93 6.25
CA ALA A 121 -7.88 -6.23 7.17
C ALA A 121 -8.66 -5.04 7.74
N GLY A 122 -9.41 -5.28 8.82
CA GLY A 122 -10.35 -4.30 9.37
C GLY A 122 -11.46 -3.96 8.37
N ILE A 123 -11.48 -2.72 7.87
CA ILE A 123 -12.45 -2.26 6.85
C ILE A 123 -11.97 -2.47 5.42
N PHE A 124 -10.76 -2.99 5.21
CA PHE A 124 -10.16 -3.15 3.90
C PHE A 124 -10.26 -4.59 3.39
N ILE A 125 -10.68 -4.79 2.15
CA ILE A 125 -10.68 -6.08 1.47
C ILE A 125 -9.31 -6.25 0.82
N ALA A 126 -8.46 -7.08 1.42
CA ALA A 126 -7.10 -7.29 0.95
C ALA A 126 -7.05 -8.27 -0.25
N ALA A 127 -7.87 -9.32 -0.24
CA ALA A 127 -7.89 -10.32 -1.30
C ALA A 127 -9.23 -11.05 -1.36
N ILE A 128 -9.58 -11.56 -2.54
CA ILE A 128 -10.70 -12.48 -2.71
C ILE A 128 -10.16 -13.90 -2.59
N LYS A 129 -10.65 -14.66 -1.60
CA LYS A 129 -10.47 -16.11 -1.60
C LYS A 129 -11.55 -16.71 -2.47
N GLN A 130 -11.24 -16.89 -3.74
CA GLN A 130 -12.02 -17.80 -4.56
C GLN A 130 -11.97 -19.17 -3.88
N GLY A 131 -13.12 -19.64 -3.37
CA GLY A 131 -13.23 -21.00 -2.93
C GLY A 131 -12.76 -21.88 -4.09
N LYS A 132 -11.80 -22.77 -3.84
CA LYS A 132 -11.47 -23.83 -4.79
C LYS A 132 -12.80 -24.43 -5.26
N LYS A 133 -12.98 -24.48 -6.58
CA LYS A 133 -14.01 -25.30 -7.22
C LYS A 133 -13.95 -26.71 -6.66
#